data_AF-A0A1E7FW79-F1
#
_entry.id   AF-A0A1E7FW79-F1
#
_cell.length_a   1.000
_cell.length_b   1.000
_cell.length_c   1.000
_cell.angle_alpha   90.00
_cell.angle_beta   90.00
_cell.angle_gamma   90.00
#
_symmetry.space_group_name_H-M   'P 1'
#
loop_
_entity.id
_entity.type
_entity.pdbx_description
1 polymer ?
#
loop_
_entity_poly.entity_id
_entity_poly.type
_entity_poly.pdbx_seq_one_letter_code
_entity_poly.pdbx_strand_id
1 'polypeptide(L)'
;MTDPMSTPSAPLWSALETAGMMEAKCSLLIQEDGAFDPRIKSLPKQRVLVYQDKGYNPDATSSGSPNGDENFYVDFNGCTILQFEPAPGSPQRTMPITLTVGGRCIFTPENFQDFNVMMRTKEQSIEMNISPNGNFDWPDVQSLLLCPLCGKKAEIPHEGDDYDHEYWLLFYPLLQITIMKGSQMTLGTRTICRLTCLECMEDLLEDMTLKVNPSVIDGRRPKLSFTLPAKEVLNEAGSASFLEDGPPRPETHPHVEDILDAWTLYNLWEHSGAWEALQNDYRIVLSRSMHSDTNGVERTPNSALTQTAVAEPKLNDRVGKSCENPSCAKVHGEQDPDSGEIIRLSIRCKECHVEYYCSRSCRETAREYHKADCLIRQEERLERREKKSKLVTCNACQKRSSITKMKKCSRCQIATYCSVECQKEDWAYHKSVCKEI
;
A
#
# COMPACT_ATOMS: atom_id res chain seq x y z
N MET A 1 47.83 -7.79 7.77
CA MET A 1 46.50 -7.63 8.38
C MET A 1 45.52 -8.26 7.42
N THR A 2 45.07 -9.47 7.71
CA THR A 2 44.09 -10.21 6.91
C THR A 2 42.71 -9.68 7.25
N ASP A 3 41.97 -9.20 6.26
CA ASP A 3 40.56 -8.83 6.45
C ASP A 3 39.80 -10.00 7.10
N PRO A 4 39.00 -9.74 8.15
CA PRO A 4 38.16 -10.77 8.73
C PRO A 4 37.23 -11.30 7.65
N MET A 5 37.26 -12.62 7.41
CA MET A 5 36.41 -13.31 6.44
C MET A 5 34.96 -12.89 6.68
N SER A 6 34.37 -12.22 5.70
CA SER A 6 32.97 -11.81 5.74
C SER A 6 32.12 -13.03 6.06
N THR A 7 31.36 -12.96 7.15
CA THR A 7 30.36 -13.95 7.52
C THR A 7 29.44 -14.27 6.33
N PRO A 8 28.98 -15.52 6.19
CA PRO A 8 28.13 -15.93 5.07
C PRO A 8 26.93 -14.99 4.95
N SER A 9 26.71 -14.47 3.75
CA SER A 9 25.56 -13.62 3.43
C SER A 9 24.28 -14.27 3.92
N ALA A 10 23.37 -13.47 4.49
CA ALA A 10 22.07 -13.88 5.00
C ALA A 10 21.34 -14.87 4.06
N PRO A 11 20.47 -15.75 4.61
CA PRO A 11 19.73 -16.71 3.79
C PRO A 11 18.92 -15.97 2.70
N LEU A 12 19.21 -16.30 1.44
CA LEU A 12 18.52 -15.82 0.24
C LEU A 12 17.03 -16.22 0.18
N TRP A 13 16.62 -17.08 1.10
CA TRP A 13 15.38 -17.84 1.08
C TRP A 13 14.72 -17.76 2.45
N SER A 14 13.40 -17.63 2.46
CA SER A 14 12.58 -17.68 3.67
C SER A 14 12.39 -19.08 4.25
N ALA A 15 12.77 -20.12 3.50
CA ALA A 15 12.42 -21.52 3.73
C ALA A 15 10.93 -21.85 3.57
N LEU A 16 10.13 -20.89 3.09
CA LEU A 16 8.74 -21.10 2.67
C LEU A 16 8.60 -21.20 1.14
N GLU A 17 9.71 -21.11 0.40
CA GLU A 17 9.73 -21.29 -1.04
C GLU A 17 9.40 -22.73 -1.42
N THR A 18 8.52 -22.90 -2.41
CA THR A 18 8.28 -24.22 -3.01
C THR A 18 9.48 -24.64 -3.85
N ALA A 19 9.59 -25.94 -4.16
CA ALA A 19 10.66 -26.45 -5.02
C ALA A 19 10.73 -25.73 -6.38
N GLY A 20 9.58 -25.45 -6.99
CA GLY A 20 9.50 -24.72 -8.25
C GLY A 20 9.95 -23.25 -8.14
N MET A 21 9.71 -22.60 -6.99
CA MET A 21 10.20 -21.25 -6.73
C MET A 21 11.73 -21.21 -6.62
N MET A 22 12.32 -22.16 -5.91
CA MET A 22 13.78 -22.27 -5.80
C MET A 22 14.43 -22.53 -7.17
N GLU A 23 13.84 -23.41 -7.98
CA GLU A 23 14.32 -23.70 -9.34
C GLU A 23 14.23 -22.46 -10.25
N ALA A 24 13.13 -21.70 -10.17
CA ALA A 24 12.94 -20.46 -10.91
C ALA A 24 13.71 -19.27 -10.33
N LYS A 25 14.49 -19.45 -9.25
CA LYS A 25 15.17 -18.39 -8.51
C LYS A 25 14.24 -17.28 -7.99
N CYS A 26 13.00 -17.62 -7.67
CA CYS A 26 11.99 -16.70 -7.15
C CYS A 26 11.98 -16.77 -5.62
N SER A 27 12.39 -15.71 -4.94
CA SER A 27 12.44 -15.65 -3.47
C SER A 27 11.21 -14.95 -2.89
N LEU A 28 10.80 -15.35 -1.69
CA LEU A 28 9.78 -14.64 -0.91
C LEU A 28 10.36 -13.48 -0.09
N LEU A 29 11.68 -13.36 -0.03
CA LEU A 29 12.38 -12.25 0.59
C LEU A 29 12.95 -11.32 -0.47
N ILE A 30 12.88 -10.04 -0.18
CA ILE A 30 13.57 -9.00 -0.91
C ILE A 30 15.05 -9.07 -0.53
N GLN A 31 15.93 -8.93 -1.51
CA GLN A 31 17.37 -8.95 -1.27
C GLN A 31 17.78 -7.67 -0.55
N GLU A 32 18.66 -7.78 0.46
CA GLU A 32 19.15 -6.63 1.23
C GLU A 32 19.87 -5.59 0.35
N ASP A 33 20.50 -6.04 -0.74
CA ASP A 33 21.15 -5.20 -1.75
C ASP A 33 20.22 -4.78 -2.90
N GLY A 34 18.95 -5.18 -2.85
CA GLY A 34 17.94 -4.81 -3.83
C GLY A 34 17.52 -3.36 -3.68
N ALA A 35 17.96 -2.50 -4.60
CA ALA A 35 17.40 -1.16 -4.75
C ALA A 35 16.06 -1.24 -5.50
N PHE A 36 15.07 -0.45 -5.07
CA PHE A 36 13.77 -0.34 -5.73
C PHE A 36 13.50 1.11 -6.13
N ASP A 37 12.90 1.27 -7.30
CA ASP A 37 12.39 2.54 -7.79
C ASP A 37 10.86 2.55 -7.65
N PRO A 38 10.28 3.50 -6.90
CA PRO A 38 8.83 3.67 -6.84
C PRO A 38 8.33 4.25 -8.16
N ARG A 39 7.31 3.61 -8.75
CA ARG A 39 6.69 4.04 -10.00
C ARG A 39 5.18 4.04 -9.90
N ILE A 40 4.57 5.17 -10.26
CA ILE A 40 3.14 5.22 -10.54
C ILE A 40 2.95 4.72 -11.98
N LYS A 41 2.25 3.60 -12.13
CA LYS A 41 1.88 3.08 -13.45
C LYS A 41 0.41 3.28 -13.70
N SER A 42 0.09 3.82 -14.86
CA SER A 42 -1.26 3.74 -15.39
C SER A 42 -1.56 2.30 -15.77
N LEU A 43 -2.70 1.79 -15.30
CA LEU A 43 -3.23 0.53 -15.79
C LEU A 43 -3.58 0.67 -17.27
N PRO A 44 -3.42 -0.39 -18.08
CA PRO A 44 -3.76 -0.35 -19.49
C PRO A 44 -5.23 0.01 -19.67
N LYS A 45 -5.55 0.72 -20.76
CA LYS A 45 -6.94 0.99 -21.19
C LYS A 45 -7.59 -0.32 -21.68
N GLN A 46 -7.82 -1.23 -20.77
CA GLN A 46 -8.36 -2.54 -21.03
C GLN A 46 -9.66 -2.68 -20.26
N ARG A 47 -10.71 -3.05 -20.98
CA ARG A 47 -11.94 -3.56 -20.35
C ARG A 47 -11.66 -4.98 -19.91
N VAL A 48 -11.65 -5.19 -18.61
CA VAL A 48 -11.44 -6.50 -18.00
C VAL A 48 -12.81 -7.08 -17.69
N LEU A 49 -13.03 -8.34 -18.08
CA LEU A 49 -14.25 -9.07 -17.74
C LEU A 49 -14.07 -9.66 -16.35
N VAL A 50 -14.74 -9.11 -15.36
CA VAL A 50 -14.70 -9.64 -14.00
C VAL A 50 -15.75 -10.74 -13.88
N TYR A 51 -15.27 -11.95 -13.61
CA TYR A 51 -16.11 -13.08 -13.23
C TYR A 51 -16.46 -12.94 -11.75
N GLN A 52 -17.74 -12.76 -11.44
CA GLN A 52 -18.18 -12.84 -10.06
C GLN A 52 -18.36 -14.31 -9.67
N ASP A 53 -17.71 -14.71 -8.59
CA ASP A 53 -18.26 -15.80 -7.80
C ASP A 53 -19.62 -15.34 -7.26
N LYS A 54 -20.64 -16.15 -7.53
CA LYS A 54 -22.07 -15.86 -7.34
C LYS A 54 -22.36 -15.10 -6.01
N GLY A 55 -22.54 -13.78 -6.04
CA GLY A 55 -22.94 -13.07 -4.82
C GLY A 55 -22.91 -11.54 -4.76
N TYR A 56 -22.21 -10.82 -5.65
CA TYR A 56 -22.02 -9.37 -5.49
C TYR A 56 -22.54 -8.53 -6.66
N ASN A 57 -23.85 -8.38 -6.86
CA ASN A 57 -24.35 -7.44 -7.86
C ASN A 57 -24.70 -6.07 -7.23
N PRO A 58 -23.89 -4.99 -7.44
CA PRO A 58 -24.18 -3.66 -6.89
C PRO A 58 -25.41 -2.99 -7.53
N ASP A 59 -25.84 -3.44 -8.71
CA ASP A 59 -26.98 -2.92 -9.47
C ASP A 59 -28.23 -3.82 -9.39
N ALA A 60 -28.23 -4.86 -8.55
CA ALA A 60 -29.31 -5.86 -8.45
C ALA A 60 -30.67 -5.33 -7.98
N THR A 61 -30.80 -4.03 -7.75
CA THR A 61 -31.99 -3.46 -7.11
C THR A 61 -33.23 -3.36 -8.01
N SER A 62 -33.22 -3.76 -9.30
CA SER A 62 -34.42 -3.50 -10.12
C SER A 62 -34.78 -4.38 -11.34
N SER A 63 -34.00 -5.37 -11.77
CA SER A 63 -34.41 -6.20 -12.93
C SER A 63 -34.22 -7.69 -12.69
N GLY A 64 -35.30 -8.37 -12.29
CA GLY A 64 -35.35 -9.80 -11.99
C GLY A 64 -35.17 -10.71 -13.21
N SER A 65 -33.97 -10.75 -13.79
CA SER A 65 -33.59 -11.78 -14.76
C SER A 65 -33.11 -13.03 -14.02
N PRO A 66 -33.84 -14.17 -14.04
CA PRO A 66 -33.56 -15.28 -13.12
C PRO A 66 -32.35 -16.15 -13.48
N ASN A 67 -31.62 -15.87 -14.58
CA ASN A 67 -30.60 -16.79 -15.11
C ASN A 67 -29.39 -16.08 -15.79
N GLY A 68 -29.01 -14.88 -15.36
CA GLY A 68 -27.84 -14.19 -15.91
C GLY A 68 -26.56 -14.54 -15.16
N ASP A 69 -25.61 -15.21 -15.80
CA ASP A 69 -24.19 -15.08 -15.42
C ASP A 69 -23.79 -13.62 -15.68
N GLU A 70 -23.96 -12.77 -14.68
CA GLU A 70 -23.71 -11.34 -14.77
C GLU A 70 -22.21 -11.06 -14.62
N ASN A 71 -21.45 -11.46 -15.63
CA ASN A 71 -20.12 -10.93 -15.82
C ASN A 71 -20.25 -9.46 -16.20
N PHE A 72 -19.49 -8.59 -15.53
CA PHE A 72 -19.47 -7.16 -15.82
C PHE A 72 -18.07 -6.75 -16.27
N TYR A 73 -18.00 -5.67 -17.04
CA TYR A 73 -16.73 -5.13 -17.51
C TYR A 73 -16.30 -3.98 -16.62
N VAL A 74 -15.08 -4.03 -16.13
CA VAL A 74 -14.43 -2.91 -15.45
C VAL A 74 -13.52 -2.19 -16.45
N ASP A 75 -13.65 -0.86 -16.52
CA ASP A 75 -12.74 -0.01 -17.30
C ASP A 75 -11.71 0.62 -16.36
N PHE A 76 -10.43 0.34 -16.63
CA PHE A 76 -9.29 0.87 -15.89
C PHE A 76 -8.71 2.16 -16.49
N ASN A 77 -9.38 2.77 -17.47
CA ASN A 77 -8.91 4.01 -18.07
C ASN A 77 -8.79 5.14 -17.01
N GLY A 78 -7.57 5.60 -16.79
CA GLY A 78 -7.24 6.61 -15.79
C GLY A 78 -6.70 6.02 -14.48
N CYS A 79 -7.03 4.77 -14.15
CA CYS A 79 -6.55 4.14 -12.93
C CYS A 79 -5.03 4.04 -12.93
N THR A 80 -4.42 4.35 -11.78
CA THR A 80 -3.00 4.15 -11.56
C THR A 80 -2.74 3.35 -10.30
N ILE A 81 -1.60 2.68 -10.28
CA ILE A 81 -1.12 1.88 -9.16
C ILE A 81 0.29 2.32 -8.81
N LEU A 82 0.66 2.17 -7.53
CA LEU A 82 2.04 2.31 -7.10
C LEU A 82 2.73 0.95 -7.14
N GLN A 83 3.86 0.89 -7.85
CA GLN A 83 4.73 -0.28 -7.90
C GLN A 83 6.14 0.06 -7.41
N PHE A 84 6.78 -0.86 -6.70
CA PHE A 84 8.21 -0.86 -6.48
C PHE A 84 8.85 -1.78 -7.51
N GLU A 85 9.56 -1.20 -8.47
CA GLU A 85 10.31 -1.95 -9.46
C GLU A 85 11.76 -2.09 -9.03
N PRO A 86 12.41 -3.23 -9.26
CA PRO A 86 13.85 -3.33 -9.02
C PRO A 86 14.61 -2.30 -9.86
N ALA A 87 15.54 -1.58 -9.23
CA ALA A 87 16.30 -0.52 -9.87
C ALA A 87 17.19 -1.10 -11.00
N PRO A 88 17.29 -0.43 -12.15
CA PRO A 88 18.11 -0.91 -13.25
C PRO A 88 19.58 -1.02 -12.83
N GLY A 89 20.20 -2.18 -13.08
CA GLY A 89 21.61 -2.43 -12.77
C GLY A 89 21.89 -2.90 -11.34
N SER A 90 20.88 -3.08 -10.48
CA SER A 90 21.07 -3.75 -9.19
C SER A 90 21.53 -5.20 -9.44
N PRO A 91 22.59 -5.71 -8.78
CA PRO A 91 22.93 -7.12 -8.85
C PRO A 91 21.78 -7.93 -8.27
N GLN A 92 21.21 -8.83 -9.07
CA GLN A 92 20.08 -9.64 -8.65
C GLN A 92 20.49 -11.11 -8.61
N ARG A 93 20.47 -11.69 -7.40
CA ARG A 93 20.71 -13.13 -7.22
C ARG A 93 19.43 -13.93 -7.37
N THR A 94 18.28 -13.27 -7.25
CA THR A 94 16.93 -13.82 -7.44
C THR A 94 16.23 -13.06 -8.56
N MET A 95 15.16 -13.63 -9.11
CA MET A 95 14.36 -12.99 -10.14
C MET A 95 13.87 -11.60 -9.67
N PRO A 96 13.91 -10.56 -10.53
CA PRO A 96 13.34 -9.27 -10.21
C PRO A 96 11.84 -9.41 -9.94
N ILE A 97 11.39 -9.02 -8.75
CA ILE A 97 9.97 -9.00 -8.41
C ILE A 97 9.51 -7.55 -8.31
N THR A 98 8.49 -7.21 -9.08
CA THR A 98 7.79 -5.93 -8.95
C THR A 98 6.76 -6.03 -7.84
N LEU A 99 6.74 -5.10 -6.90
CA LEU A 99 5.81 -5.11 -5.77
C LEU A 99 4.70 -4.12 -6.05
N THR A 100 3.44 -4.55 -6.08
CA THR A 100 2.32 -3.61 -6.19
C THR A 100 1.80 -3.29 -4.81
N VAL A 101 1.72 -2.01 -4.46
CA VAL A 101 1.18 -1.58 -3.17
C VAL A 101 -0.34 -1.74 -3.20
N GLY A 102 -0.89 -2.49 -2.24
CA GLY A 102 -2.33 -2.60 -2.03
C GLY A 102 -2.85 -1.48 -1.15
N GLY A 103 -2.19 -1.25 -0.03
CA GLY A 103 -2.49 -0.19 0.93
C GLY A 103 -2.31 -0.66 2.37
N ARG A 104 -2.57 0.24 3.32
CA ARG A 104 -2.56 -0.08 4.76
C ARG A 104 -3.82 -0.84 5.14
N CYS A 105 -3.67 -1.88 5.95
CA CYS A 105 -4.78 -2.70 6.42
C CYS A 105 -4.69 -3.08 7.90
N ILE A 106 -5.83 -3.48 8.48
CA ILE A 106 -5.93 -4.16 9.78
C ILE A 106 -6.06 -5.66 9.51
N PHE A 107 -5.32 -6.48 10.24
CA PHE A 107 -5.39 -7.93 10.15
C PHE A 107 -6.16 -8.49 11.36
N THR A 108 -7.37 -9.00 11.11
CA THR A 108 -8.25 -9.52 12.19
C THR A 108 -8.17 -11.05 12.30
N PRO A 109 -8.67 -11.66 13.39
CA PRO A 109 -8.78 -13.12 13.49
C PRO A 109 -9.54 -13.70 12.30
N GLU A 110 -10.68 -13.11 11.94
CA GLU A 110 -11.51 -13.55 10.81
C GLU A 110 -10.73 -13.51 9.49
N ASN A 111 -9.97 -12.44 9.26
CA ASN A 111 -9.09 -12.38 8.10
C ASN A 111 -8.08 -13.54 8.08
N PHE A 112 -7.46 -13.86 9.22
CA PHE A 112 -6.53 -14.99 9.29
C PHE A 112 -7.23 -16.31 8.94
N GLN A 113 -8.46 -16.56 9.40
CA GLN A 113 -9.21 -17.75 8.99
C GLN A 113 -9.51 -17.75 7.49
N ASP A 114 -9.97 -16.63 6.93
CA ASP A 114 -10.28 -16.51 5.50
C ASP A 114 -9.04 -16.76 4.64
N PHE A 115 -7.90 -16.16 4.99
CA PHE A 115 -6.63 -16.39 4.30
C PHE A 115 -6.09 -17.81 4.50
N ASN A 116 -6.32 -18.44 5.66
CA ASN A 116 -5.92 -19.83 5.88
C ASN A 116 -6.70 -20.79 4.98
N VAL A 117 -7.98 -20.52 4.74
CA VAL A 117 -8.76 -21.25 3.74
C VAL A 117 -8.24 -20.92 2.34
N MET A 118 -8.07 -19.65 1.99
CA MET A 118 -7.74 -19.23 0.64
C MET A 118 -6.31 -19.60 0.19
N MET A 119 -5.33 -19.53 1.07
CA MET A 119 -3.91 -19.83 0.78
C MET A 119 -3.50 -21.24 1.22
N ARG A 120 -4.47 -22.15 1.34
CA ARG A 120 -4.19 -23.53 1.71
C ARG A 120 -3.37 -24.26 0.65
N THR A 121 -2.42 -25.09 1.08
CA THR A 121 -1.71 -26.02 0.20
C THR A 121 -2.65 -27.11 -0.31
N LYS A 122 -2.16 -27.91 -1.27
CA LYS A 122 -2.93 -29.06 -1.77
C LYS A 122 -3.15 -30.10 -0.67
N GLU A 123 -2.15 -30.33 0.17
CA GLU A 123 -2.20 -31.24 1.32
C GLU A 123 -3.21 -30.73 2.35
N GLN A 124 -3.18 -29.44 2.67
CA GLN A 124 -4.17 -28.81 3.57
C GLN A 124 -5.59 -28.90 3.00
N SER A 125 -5.77 -28.75 1.69
CA SER A 125 -7.08 -28.95 1.05
C SER A 125 -7.63 -30.36 1.28
N ILE A 126 -6.76 -31.38 1.15
CA ILE A 126 -7.12 -32.78 1.39
C ILE A 126 -7.48 -32.99 2.86
N GLU A 127 -6.70 -32.45 3.80
CA GLU A 127 -6.96 -32.54 5.23
C GLU A 127 -8.29 -31.88 5.62
N MET A 128 -8.60 -30.71 5.04
CA MET A 128 -9.84 -29.98 5.28
C MET A 128 -11.07 -30.57 4.57
N ASN A 129 -10.89 -31.59 3.73
CA ASN A 129 -11.93 -32.14 2.86
C ASN A 129 -12.59 -31.08 1.96
N ILE A 130 -11.78 -30.14 1.45
CA ILE A 130 -12.19 -29.09 0.50
C ILE A 130 -11.47 -29.35 -0.82
N SER A 131 -12.12 -29.07 -1.96
CA SER A 131 -11.45 -29.16 -3.26
C SER A 131 -10.21 -28.26 -3.31
N PRO A 132 -9.09 -28.68 -3.91
CA PRO A 132 -7.89 -27.84 -3.98
C PRO A 132 -8.14 -26.57 -4.79
N ASN A 133 -7.42 -25.49 -4.47
CA ASN A 133 -7.49 -24.20 -5.17
C ASN A 133 -6.80 -24.23 -6.54
N GLY A 134 -7.30 -25.11 -7.42
CA GLY A 134 -6.74 -25.42 -8.73
C GLY A 134 -5.57 -26.39 -8.66
N ASN A 135 -4.77 -26.44 -9.74
CA ASN A 135 -3.55 -27.25 -9.82
C ASN A 135 -2.32 -26.54 -9.22
N PHE A 136 -2.53 -25.45 -8.49
CA PHE A 136 -1.49 -24.61 -7.93
C PHE A 136 -1.08 -25.11 -6.55
N ASP A 137 0.22 -25.21 -6.30
CA ASP A 137 0.75 -25.49 -4.97
C ASP A 137 1.02 -24.15 -4.29
N TRP A 138 0.07 -23.69 -3.48
CA TRP A 138 0.18 -22.40 -2.81
C TRP A 138 1.27 -22.46 -1.76
N PRO A 139 2.11 -21.41 -1.65
CA PRO A 139 2.80 -21.21 -0.40
C PRO A 139 1.73 -21.03 0.67
N ASP A 140 1.89 -21.69 1.81
CA ASP A 140 0.90 -21.69 2.88
C ASP A 140 0.60 -20.28 3.39
N VAL A 141 -0.39 -20.15 4.28
CA VAL A 141 -0.71 -18.87 4.94
C VAL A 141 0.50 -18.27 5.68
N GLN A 142 1.51 -19.06 6.07
CA GLN A 142 2.72 -18.52 6.71
C GLN A 142 3.50 -17.62 5.75
N SER A 143 3.39 -17.88 4.45
CA SER A 143 3.95 -16.98 3.45
C SER A 143 3.29 -15.61 3.51
N LEU A 144 1.96 -15.49 3.57
CA LEU A 144 1.26 -14.20 3.75
C LEU A 144 1.80 -13.41 4.95
N LEU A 145 2.00 -14.11 6.07
CA LEU A 145 2.45 -13.50 7.33
C LEU A 145 3.91 -13.06 7.30
N LEU A 146 4.72 -13.55 6.37
CA LEU A 146 6.14 -13.24 6.36
C LEU A 146 6.41 -11.89 5.70
N CYS A 147 6.92 -10.93 6.48
CA CYS A 147 7.34 -9.64 5.95
C CYS A 147 8.44 -9.85 4.90
N PRO A 148 8.21 -9.39 3.65
CA PRO A 148 9.15 -9.64 2.55
C PRO A 148 10.46 -8.88 2.70
N LEU A 149 10.50 -7.82 3.51
CA LEU A 149 11.69 -6.98 3.73
C LEU A 149 12.58 -7.52 4.86
N CYS A 150 12.01 -7.77 6.04
CA CYS A 150 12.80 -8.21 7.21
C CYS A 150 12.67 -9.69 7.56
N GLY A 151 11.79 -10.44 6.89
CA GLY A 151 11.52 -11.85 7.22
C GLY A 151 10.86 -12.07 8.58
N LYS A 152 10.42 -11.01 9.29
CA LYS A 152 9.64 -11.17 10.52
C LYS A 152 8.23 -11.66 10.16
N LYS A 153 7.71 -12.61 10.92
CA LYS A 153 6.32 -13.04 10.80
C LYS A 153 5.41 -12.01 11.48
N ALA A 154 4.30 -11.69 10.82
CA ALA A 154 3.17 -10.97 11.38
C ALA A 154 2.60 -11.75 12.57
N GLU A 155 2.18 -11.02 13.59
CA GLU A 155 1.46 -11.58 14.73
C GLU A 155 0.10 -12.10 14.26
N ILE A 156 -0.28 -13.29 14.74
CA ILE A 156 -1.60 -13.85 14.48
C ILE A 156 -2.56 -13.17 15.46
N PRO A 157 -3.59 -12.46 14.98
CA PRO A 157 -4.56 -11.80 15.83
C PRO A 157 -5.44 -12.83 16.57
N HIS A 158 -5.76 -12.54 17.83
CA HIS A 158 -6.63 -13.37 18.66
C HIS A 158 -7.90 -12.60 19.05
N GLU A 159 -8.98 -13.35 19.31
CA GLU A 159 -10.20 -12.76 19.87
C GLU A 159 -9.90 -12.11 21.23
N GLY A 160 -10.11 -10.80 21.33
CA GLY A 160 -9.93 -10.04 22.57
C GLY A 160 -8.61 -9.28 22.69
N ASP A 161 -7.77 -9.28 21.65
CA ASP A 161 -6.61 -8.38 21.59
C ASP A 161 -7.06 -6.91 21.76
N ASP A 162 -6.29 -6.14 22.53
CA ASP A 162 -6.61 -4.74 22.88
C ASP A 162 -6.05 -3.72 21.89
N TYR A 163 -5.41 -4.20 20.81
CA TYR A 163 -4.84 -3.38 19.74
C TYR A 163 -5.16 -3.93 18.35
N ASP A 164 -5.17 -3.02 17.36
CA ASP A 164 -5.32 -3.37 15.97
C ASP A 164 -3.98 -3.84 15.40
N HIS A 165 -3.96 -5.00 14.75
CA HIS A 165 -2.79 -5.55 14.09
C HIS A 165 -2.63 -4.92 12.71
N GLU A 166 -1.94 -3.78 12.66
CA GLU A 166 -1.81 -2.98 11.44
C GLU A 166 -0.60 -3.36 10.57
N TYR A 167 -0.84 -3.48 9.25
CA TYR A 167 0.18 -3.83 8.25
C TYR A 167 -0.01 -3.04 6.95
N TRP A 168 0.96 -3.18 6.04
CA TRP A 168 0.79 -2.88 4.62
C TRP A 168 0.57 -4.17 3.84
N LEU A 169 -0.45 -4.19 2.98
CA LEU A 169 -0.65 -5.27 2.03
C LEU A 169 0.11 -4.96 0.74
N LEU A 170 1.04 -5.86 0.38
CA LEU A 170 1.78 -5.81 -0.87
C LEU A 170 1.42 -7.01 -1.74
N PHE A 171 1.35 -6.81 -3.04
CA PHE A 171 1.02 -7.82 -4.04
C PHE A 171 2.26 -8.18 -4.86
N TYR A 172 2.60 -9.47 -4.86
CA TYR A 172 3.79 -10.04 -5.48
C TYR A 172 3.39 -10.92 -6.66
N PRO A 173 3.79 -10.62 -7.90
CA PRO A 173 3.67 -11.56 -9.00
C PRO A 173 4.68 -12.68 -8.79
N LEU A 174 4.18 -13.88 -8.51
CA LEU A 174 4.95 -15.11 -8.58
C LEU A 174 4.85 -15.71 -9.98
N LEU A 175 5.99 -16.00 -10.58
CA LEU A 175 6.01 -16.93 -11.70
C LEU A 175 5.84 -18.34 -11.19
N GLN A 176 5.04 -19.10 -11.91
CA GLN A 176 4.92 -20.52 -11.69
C GLN A 176 5.03 -21.25 -13.01
N ILE A 177 5.79 -22.34 -12.97
CA ILE A 177 5.84 -23.29 -14.06
C ILE A 177 4.69 -24.28 -13.85
N THR A 178 3.69 -24.25 -14.72
CA THR A 178 2.63 -25.27 -14.77
C THR A 178 2.98 -26.31 -15.83
N ILE A 179 3.24 -27.55 -15.37
CA ILE A 179 3.41 -28.70 -16.25
C ILE A 179 2.02 -29.21 -16.63
N MET A 180 1.57 -28.93 -17.85
CA MET A 180 0.34 -29.54 -18.35
C MET A 180 0.58 -31.02 -18.70
N LYS A 181 -0.46 -31.85 -18.57
CA LYS A 181 -0.44 -33.25 -19.03
C LYS A 181 -0.13 -33.26 -20.55
N GLY A 182 1.11 -33.58 -20.92
CA GLY A 182 1.56 -33.57 -22.33
C GLY A 182 2.90 -32.90 -22.61
N SER A 183 3.82 -32.84 -21.64
CA SER A 183 5.21 -32.34 -21.81
C SER A 183 5.38 -30.85 -22.07
N GLN A 184 4.31 -30.10 -22.33
CA GLN A 184 4.41 -28.67 -22.58
C GLN A 184 4.40 -27.92 -21.25
N MET A 185 5.56 -27.37 -20.89
CA MET A 185 5.69 -26.43 -19.78
C MET A 185 5.01 -25.12 -20.19
N THR A 186 4.07 -24.67 -19.38
CA THR A 186 3.44 -23.36 -19.52
C THR A 186 3.87 -22.50 -18.35
N LEU A 187 4.23 -21.25 -18.61
CA LEU A 187 4.61 -20.30 -17.58
C LEU A 187 3.35 -19.51 -17.20
N GLY A 188 2.83 -19.77 -16.01
CA GLY A 188 1.76 -19.00 -15.40
C GLY A 188 2.34 -17.90 -14.51
N THR A 189 1.55 -16.86 -14.26
CA THR A 189 1.83 -15.89 -13.20
C THR A 189 0.66 -15.84 -12.25
N ARG A 190 0.94 -15.83 -10.94
CA ARG A 190 -0.07 -15.66 -9.90
C ARG A 190 0.38 -14.59 -8.92
N THR A 191 -0.53 -13.73 -8.47
CA THR A 191 -0.18 -12.79 -7.40
C THR A 191 -0.49 -13.42 -6.06
N ILE A 192 0.47 -13.31 -5.15
CA ILE A 192 0.26 -13.51 -3.72
C ILE A 192 0.21 -12.15 -3.04
N CYS A 193 -0.62 -12.01 -2.02
CA CYS A 193 -0.55 -10.87 -1.13
C CYS A 193 0.37 -11.18 0.07
N ARG A 194 0.96 -10.15 0.65
CA ARG A 194 1.94 -10.24 1.74
C ARG A 194 1.72 -9.11 2.73
N LEU A 195 1.73 -9.45 4.02
CA LEU A 195 1.75 -8.46 5.10
C LEU A 195 3.18 -7.94 5.27
N THR A 196 3.31 -6.62 5.20
CA THR A 196 4.57 -5.90 5.40
C THR A 196 4.43 -5.06 6.65
N CYS A 197 5.35 -5.21 7.60
CA CYS A 197 5.30 -4.44 8.83
C CYS A 197 5.48 -2.95 8.55
N LEU A 198 4.89 -2.12 9.40
CA LEU A 198 4.90 -0.66 9.25
C LEU A 198 6.32 -0.11 9.15
N GLU A 199 7.23 -0.58 10.01
CA GLU A 199 8.64 -0.14 10.04
C GLU A 199 9.34 -0.38 8.70
N CYS A 200 9.22 -1.59 8.15
CA CYS A 200 9.89 -1.91 6.90
C CYS A 200 9.29 -1.16 5.71
N MET A 201 7.97 -0.96 5.68
CA MET A 201 7.37 -0.12 4.64
C MET A 201 7.80 1.34 4.78
N GLU A 202 7.91 1.86 6.01
CA GLU A 202 8.40 3.22 6.24
C GLU A 202 9.85 3.39 5.82
N ASP A 203 10.70 2.41 6.13
CA ASP A 203 12.11 2.40 5.73
C ASP A 203 12.25 2.24 4.21
N LEU A 204 11.43 1.38 3.58
CA LEU A 204 11.39 1.24 2.11
C LEU A 204 11.00 2.57 1.45
N LEU A 205 10.03 3.27 2.01
CA LEU A 205 9.57 4.56 1.50
C LEU A 205 10.48 5.73 1.91
N GLU A 206 11.46 5.51 2.80
CA GLU A 206 12.42 6.54 3.22
C GLU A 206 13.22 6.96 1.98
N ASP A 207 13.30 8.27 1.73
CA ASP A 207 13.96 8.88 0.56
C ASP A 207 13.37 8.58 -0.83
N MET A 208 12.33 7.73 -0.91
CA MET A 208 11.58 7.52 -2.14
C MET A 208 10.74 8.75 -2.51
N THR A 209 10.84 9.17 -3.76
CA THR A 209 10.00 10.26 -4.30
C THR A 209 9.25 9.82 -5.54
N LEU A 210 8.00 10.29 -5.66
CA LEU A 210 7.12 10.02 -6.77
C LEU A 210 6.95 11.27 -7.61
N LYS A 211 7.18 11.12 -8.92
CA LYS A 211 6.86 12.16 -9.89
C LYS A 211 5.40 12.01 -10.30
N VAL A 212 4.56 12.89 -9.78
CA VAL A 212 3.13 12.96 -10.11
C VAL A 212 2.96 13.91 -11.28
N ASN A 213 2.41 13.40 -12.39
CA ASN A 213 2.00 14.21 -13.52
C ASN A 213 0.48 14.34 -13.47
N PRO A 214 -0.09 15.55 -13.35
CA PRO A 214 -1.53 15.72 -13.31
C PRO A 214 -2.17 15.19 -14.60
N SER A 215 -3.38 14.66 -14.49
CA SER A 215 -4.14 14.21 -15.64
C SER A 215 -4.41 15.35 -16.63
N VAL A 216 -4.51 15.00 -17.91
CA VAL A 216 -4.74 15.96 -19.00
C VAL A 216 -6.17 16.49 -18.89
N ILE A 217 -6.34 17.67 -18.29
CA ILE A 217 -7.61 18.39 -18.26
C ILE A 217 -7.77 19.12 -19.61
N ASP A 218 -8.87 18.88 -20.32
CA ASP A 218 -9.24 19.55 -21.59
C ASP A 218 -8.23 19.45 -22.74
N GLY A 219 -7.55 18.31 -22.87
CA GLY A 219 -6.62 18.05 -23.99
C GLY A 219 -5.33 18.88 -23.94
N ARG A 220 -5.13 19.72 -22.92
CA ARG A 220 -3.87 20.43 -22.67
C ARG A 220 -3.05 19.64 -21.67
N ARG A 221 -1.88 19.14 -22.10
CA ARG A 221 -0.96 18.47 -21.18
C ARG A 221 -0.46 19.48 -20.13
N PRO A 222 -0.71 19.24 -18.83
CA PRO A 222 -0.11 20.06 -17.80
C PRO A 222 1.41 19.95 -17.90
N LYS A 223 2.10 21.11 -17.90
CA LYS A 223 3.57 21.17 -17.86
C LYS A 223 4.14 20.95 -16.47
N LEU A 224 3.28 20.95 -15.45
CA LEU A 224 3.65 20.83 -14.05
C LEU A 224 3.79 19.34 -13.73
N SER A 225 4.94 18.96 -13.20
CA SER A 225 5.17 17.64 -12.61
C SER A 225 5.71 17.85 -11.21
N PHE A 226 5.02 17.31 -10.21
CA PHE A 226 5.42 17.46 -8.83
C PHE A 226 6.23 16.25 -8.41
N THR A 227 7.28 16.46 -7.63
CA THR A 227 8.01 15.37 -6.97
C THR A 227 7.64 15.41 -5.49
N LEU A 228 6.90 14.40 -5.04
CA LEU A 228 6.41 14.28 -3.67
C LEU A 228 7.06 13.08 -2.98
N PRO A 229 7.29 13.10 -1.66
CA PRO A 229 7.70 11.89 -0.94
C PRO A 229 6.67 10.78 -1.14
N ALA A 230 7.11 9.57 -1.50
CA ALA A 230 6.22 8.44 -1.77
C ALA A 230 5.30 8.13 -0.57
N LYS A 231 5.83 8.29 0.65
CA LYS A 231 5.06 8.17 1.90
C LYS A 231 3.92 9.18 2.00
N GLU A 232 4.13 10.44 1.59
CA GLU A 232 3.08 11.46 1.63
C GLU A 232 1.97 11.15 0.61
N VAL A 233 2.34 10.71 -0.61
CA VAL A 233 1.37 10.29 -1.64
C VAL A 233 0.53 9.10 -1.16
N LEU A 234 1.16 8.10 -0.55
CA LEU A 234 0.46 6.91 -0.05
C LEU A 234 -0.47 7.22 1.13
N ASN A 235 -0.07 8.10 2.04
CA ASN A 235 -0.93 8.51 3.15
C ASN A 235 -2.17 9.27 2.66
N GLU A 236 -2.03 10.06 1.59
CA GLU A 236 -3.15 10.79 0.99
C GLU A 236 -4.05 9.90 0.11
N ALA A 237 -3.49 8.84 -0.50
CA ALA A 237 -4.27 7.90 -1.32
C ALA A 237 -5.24 7.04 -0.48
N GLY A 238 -4.92 6.83 0.80
CA GLY A 238 -5.68 5.96 1.70
C GLY A 238 -5.38 4.47 1.53
N SER A 239 -6.27 3.63 2.05
CA SER A 239 -6.08 2.17 2.11
C SER A 239 -6.17 1.41 0.80
N ALA A 240 -6.52 2.07 -0.30
CA ALA A 240 -6.47 1.47 -1.62
C ALA A 240 -5.68 2.40 -2.54
N SER A 241 -4.48 2.00 -2.95
CA SER A 241 -3.55 2.81 -3.77
C SER A 241 -3.99 3.01 -5.24
N PHE A 242 -5.28 2.86 -5.54
CA PHE A 242 -5.86 3.31 -6.80
C PHE A 242 -5.93 4.84 -6.75
N LEU A 243 -4.97 5.53 -7.38
CA LEU A 243 -5.00 7.00 -7.39
C LEU A 243 -6.13 7.49 -8.30
N GLU A 244 -6.81 8.54 -7.84
CA GLU A 244 -8.19 8.97 -8.11
C GLU A 244 -8.54 9.48 -9.52
N ASP A 245 -8.11 8.80 -10.58
CA ASP A 245 -8.56 9.13 -11.94
C ASP A 245 -9.60 8.12 -12.49
N GLY A 246 -10.15 7.26 -11.61
CA GLY A 246 -11.26 6.34 -11.92
C GLY A 246 -12.65 6.96 -11.75
N PRO A 247 -13.72 6.25 -12.17
CA PRO A 247 -15.10 6.71 -12.01
C PRO A 247 -15.41 7.07 -10.54
N PRO A 248 -16.35 8.02 -10.29
CA PRO A 248 -16.70 8.46 -8.95
C PRO A 248 -17.02 7.26 -8.05
N ARG A 249 -16.39 7.22 -6.87
CA ARG A 249 -16.59 6.14 -5.90
C ARG A 249 -18.08 5.98 -5.59
N PRO A 250 -18.63 4.76 -5.60
CA PRO A 250 -19.95 4.50 -5.02
C PRO A 250 -19.99 5.04 -3.59
N GLU A 251 -21.11 5.66 -3.15
CA GLU A 251 -21.26 6.22 -1.79
C GLU A 251 -21.09 5.18 -0.67
N THR A 252 -21.04 3.89 -1.01
CA THR A 252 -20.80 2.76 -0.13
C THR A 252 -19.32 2.45 0.11
N HIS A 253 -18.39 3.09 -0.61
CA HIS A 253 -16.96 2.85 -0.42
C HIS A 253 -16.39 3.64 0.77
N PRO A 254 -15.50 3.03 1.56
CA PRO A 254 -14.86 3.66 2.72
C PRO A 254 -14.15 4.97 2.35
N HIS A 255 -14.11 5.90 3.30
CA HIS A 255 -13.39 7.16 3.15
C HIS A 255 -11.87 6.90 3.06
N VAL A 256 -11.14 7.86 2.50
CA VAL A 256 -9.67 7.81 2.36
C VAL A 256 -8.95 7.53 3.69
N GLU A 257 -9.55 7.93 4.81
CA GLU A 257 -9.00 7.71 6.16
C GLU A 257 -9.30 6.32 6.74
N ASP A 258 -10.18 5.54 6.12
CA ASP A 258 -10.60 4.24 6.65
C ASP A 258 -9.54 3.19 6.33
N ILE A 259 -8.89 2.69 7.39
CA ILE A 259 -8.04 1.51 7.28
C ILE A 259 -8.94 0.30 7.05
N LEU A 260 -8.85 -0.29 5.85
CA LEU A 260 -9.58 -1.50 5.49
C LEU A 260 -9.04 -2.72 6.25
N ASP A 261 -9.89 -3.70 6.54
CA ASP A 261 -9.38 -5.01 6.93
C ASP A 261 -8.69 -5.69 5.73
N ALA A 262 -7.74 -6.58 6.00
CA ALA A 262 -6.87 -7.16 4.99
C ALA A 262 -7.63 -7.99 3.95
N TRP A 263 -8.71 -8.67 4.36
CA TRP A 263 -9.54 -9.46 3.46
C TRP A 263 -10.36 -8.59 2.53
N THR A 264 -10.98 -7.52 3.05
CA THR A 264 -11.69 -6.54 2.22
C THR A 264 -10.77 -5.90 1.19
N LEU A 265 -9.55 -5.51 1.59
CA LEU A 265 -8.57 -4.93 0.66
C LEU A 265 -8.14 -5.95 -0.41
N TYR A 266 -7.91 -7.20 -0.03
CA TYR A 266 -7.59 -8.27 -0.95
C TYR A 266 -8.73 -8.53 -1.96
N ASN A 267 -9.97 -8.66 -1.47
CA ASN A 267 -11.16 -8.86 -2.32
C ASN A 267 -11.40 -7.70 -3.27
N LEU A 268 -11.20 -6.46 -2.80
CA LEU A 268 -11.28 -5.29 -3.67
C LEU A 268 -10.28 -5.41 -4.82
N TRP A 269 -9.08 -5.87 -4.53
CA TRP A 269 -8.05 -6.06 -5.54
C TRP A 269 -8.36 -7.21 -6.49
N GLU A 270 -8.75 -8.38 -5.98
CA GLU A 270 -9.11 -9.56 -6.79
C GLU A 270 -10.33 -9.28 -7.68
N HIS A 271 -11.41 -8.73 -7.11
CA HIS A 271 -12.66 -8.48 -7.84
C HIS A 271 -12.67 -7.17 -8.63
N SER A 272 -11.69 -6.28 -8.47
CA SER A 272 -11.59 -5.14 -9.38
C SER A 272 -11.24 -5.59 -10.80
N GLY A 273 -10.55 -6.72 -10.97
CA GLY A 273 -9.92 -7.11 -12.24
C GLY A 273 -8.54 -6.46 -12.45
N ALA A 274 -8.00 -5.74 -11.46
CA ALA A 274 -6.69 -5.08 -11.55
C ALA A 274 -5.58 -6.12 -11.74
N TRP A 275 -5.79 -7.30 -11.16
CA TRP A 275 -4.92 -8.44 -11.33
C TRP A 275 -4.78 -8.86 -12.81
N GLU A 276 -5.89 -9.01 -13.53
CA GLU A 276 -5.85 -9.44 -14.93
C GLU A 276 -5.19 -8.38 -15.82
N ALA A 277 -5.45 -7.10 -15.55
CA ALA A 277 -4.75 -5.99 -16.21
C ALA A 277 -3.22 -6.07 -16.00
N LEU A 278 -2.77 -6.37 -14.79
CA LEU A 278 -1.36 -6.53 -14.45
C LEU A 278 -0.72 -7.78 -15.06
N GLN A 279 -1.42 -8.91 -15.07
CA GLN A 279 -0.93 -10.14 -15.70
C GLN A 279 -0.68 -9.95 -17.19
N ASN A 280 -1.56 -9.23 -17.87
CA ASN A 280 -1.42 -8.97 -19.31
C ASN A 280 -0.17 -8.12 -19.61
N ASP A 281 0.12 -7.11 -18.79
CA ASP A 281 1.36 -6.33 -18.90
C ASP A 281 2.59 -7.22 -18.65
N TYR A 282 2.55 -8.07 -17.63
CA TYR A 282 3.64 -8.97 -17.31
C TYR A 282 3.94 -9.99 -18.43
N ARG A 283 2.90 -10.56 -19.06
CA ARG A 283 3.07 -11.44 -20.25
C ARG A 283 3.77 -10.71 -21.40
N ILE A 284 3.49 -9.43 -21.60
CA ILE A 284 4.16 -8.61 -22.62
C ILE A 284 5.63 -8.40 -22.25
N VAL A 285 5.94 -8.12 -20.98
CA VAL A 285 7.32 -7.96 -20.51
C VAL A 285 8.12 -9.26 -20.63
N LEU A 286 7.57 -10.39 -20.17
CA LEU A 286 8.21 -11.70 -20.27
C LEU A 286 8.47 -12.10 -21.72
N SER A 287 7.50 -11.90 -22.61
CA SER A 287 7.68 -12.20 -24.03
C SER A 287 8.80 -11.35 -24.62
N ARG A 288 8.88 -10.05 -24.32
CA ARG A 288 10.01 -9.21 -24.78
C ARG A 288 11.36 -9.70 -24.26
N SER A 289 11.45 -10.07 -22.98
CA SER A 289 12.70 -10.56 -22.39
C SER A 289 13.17 -11.89 -22.97
N MET A 290 12.25 -12.79 -23.36
CA MET A 290 12.62 -14.05 -24.00
C MET A 290 13.05 -13.88 -25.47
N HIS A 291 12.74 -12.74 -26.09
CA HIS A 291 13.08 -12.47 -27.50
C HIS A 291 14.24 -11.48 -27.68
N SER A 292 14.67 -10.77 -26.61
CA SER A 292 15.72 -9.73 -26.70
C SER A 292 17.11 -10.25 -27.06
N ASP A 293 17.37 -11.54 -26.89
CA ASP A 293 18.70 -12.11 -27.15
C ASP A 293 18.96 -12.43 -28.64
N THR A 294 18.04 -12.12 -29.55
CA THR A 294 18.17 -12.52 -30.96
C THR A 294 18.60 -11.44 -31.95
N ASN A 295 18.65 -10.14 -31.61
CA ASN A 295 19.07 -9.11 -32.59
C ASN A 295 19.78 -7.90 -31.96
N GLY A 296 21.12 -7.95 -31.90
CA GLY A 296 21.95 -6.78 -31.59
C GLY A 296 22.12 -5.88 -32.82
N VAL A 297 21.36 -4.78 -32.89
CA VAL A 297 21.65 -3.64 -33.79
C VAL A 297 21.43 -2.34 -33.00
N GLU A 298 22.51 -1.57 -32.84
CA GLU A 298 22.59 -0.32 -32.07
C GLU A 298 21.71 0.80 -32.65
N ARG A 299 21.03 1.56 -31.78
CA ARG A 299 20.45 2.88 -32.10
C ARG A 299 20.81 3.91 -31.02
N THR A 300 21.39 5.02 -31.46
CA THR A 300 21.76 6.21 -30.67
C THR A 300 20.59 7.16 -30.43
N PRO A 301 20.46 7.78 -29.24
CA PRO A 301 19.51 8.86 -29.00
C PRO A 301 20.19 10.24 -28.91
N ASN A 302 19.57 11.26 -29.50
CA ASN A 302 19.97 12.66 -29.36
C ASN A 302 18.71 13.54 -29.33
N SER A 303 18.59 14.42 -28.31
CA SER A 303 17.94 15.74 -28.37
C SER A 303 17.65 16.28 -26.96
N ALA A 304 18.46 17.24 -26.51
CA ALA A 304 18.22 18.06 -25.33
C ALA A 304 17.51 19.38 -25.71
N LEU A 305 16.65 19.91 -24.84
CA LEU A 305 16.13 21.28 -24.97
C LEU A 305 15.83 21.93 -23.61
N THR A 306 16.26 23.19 -23.53
CA THR A 306 16.55 24.03 -22.36
C THR A 306 15.29 24.71 -21.79
N GLN A 307 15.22 24.86 -20.46
CA GLN A 307 14.13 25.53 -19.72
C GLN A 307 14.53 26.93 -19.22
N THR A 308 13.55 27.85 -19.19
CA THR A 308 13.61 29.14 -18.49
C THR A 308 12.49 29.20 -17.45
N ALA A 309 12.82 29.74 -16.28
CA ALA A 309 12.05 29.62 -15.04
C ALA A 309 11.18 30.86 -14.74
N VAL A 310 9.94 30.66 -14.28
CA VAL A 310 9.17 31.57 -13.41
C VAL A 310 8.24 30.73 -12.51
N ALA A 311 8.10 31.18 -11.26
CA ALA A 311 7.81 30.41 -10.05
C ALA A 311 6.38 29.83 -9.85
N GLU A 312 6.33 28.65 -9.20
CA GLU A 312 5.19 27.92 -8.63
C GLU A 312 4.97 28.29 -7.13
N PRO A 313 3.75 28.12 -6.57
CA PRO A 313 3.54 28.17 -5.12
C PRO A 313 3.07 26.84 -4.50
N LYS A 314 3.42 26.69 -3.20
CA LYS A 314 2.99 25.73 -2.15
C LYS A 314 3.94 24.57 -1.76
N LEU A 315 5.24 24.72 -1.99
CA LEU A 315 6.28 24.16 -1.10
C LEU A 315 6.60 25.10 0.10
N ASN A 316 5.92 26.25 0.18
CA ASN A 316 6.35 27.40 0.98
C ASN A 316 6.28 27.21 2.50
N ASP A 317 5.47 26.29 3.02
CA ASP A 317 5.29 26.18 4.48
C ASP A 317 6.52 25.58 5.19
N ARG A 318 7.47 25.03 4.42
CA ARG A 318 8.73 24.47 4.93
C ARG A 318 9.98 25.20 4.44
N VAL A 319 9.88 26.02 3.40
CA VAL A 319 11.01 26.82 2.91
C VAL A 319 11.47 27.75 4.04
N GLY A 320 12.76 27.73 4.35
CA GLY A 320 13.32 28.51 5.45
C GLY A 320 13.32 27.81 6.81
N LYS A 321 12.78 26.59 6.95
CA LYS A 321 12.97 25.80 8.19
C LYS A 321 14.39 25.27 8.26
N SER A 322 15.05 25.47 9.40
CA SER A 322 16.37 24.90 9.69
C SER A 322 16.28 23.42 10.05
N CYS A 323 17.36 22.69 9.81
CA CYS A 323 17.55 21.36 10.38
C CYS A 323 17.53 21.47 11.91
N GLU A 324 16.78 20.59 12.58
CA GLU A 324 16.64 20.60 14.05
C GLU A 324 17.84 19.99 14.79
N ASN A 325 18.94 19.77 14.06
CA ASN A 325 20.20 19.40 14.68
C ASN A 325 20.96 20.70 15.00
N PRO A 326 21.26 21.01 16.27
CA PRO A 326 21.94 22.25 16.65
C PRO A 326 23.31 22.45 16.00
N SER A 327 23.95 21.36 15.57
CA SER A 327 25.23 21.40 14.85
C SER A 327 25.09 21.53 13.33
N CYS A 328 23.86 21.51 12.80
CA CYS A 328 23.59 21.58 11.38
C CYS A 328 22.94 22.93 11.03
N ALA A 329 23.65 23.76 10.26
CA ALA A 329 23.14 25.04 9.79
C ALA A 329 22.30 24.95 8.50
N LYS A 330 21.99 23.73 8.02
CA LYS A 330 21.28 23.53 6.75
C LYS A 330 19.82 23.94 6.86
N VAL A 331 19.33 24.69 5.88
CA VAL A 331 17.95 25.22 5.83
C VAL A 331 17.23 24.67 4.59
N HIS A 332 15.99 24.22 4.77
CA HIS A 332 15.17 23.68 3.68
C HIS A 332 14.98 24.73 2.57
N GLY A 333 15.37 24.36 1.35
CA GLY A 333 15.25 25.22 0.17
C GLY A 333 16.50 26.06 -0.15
N GLU A 334 17.49 26.12 0.74
CA GLU A 334 18.78 26.77 0.46
C GLU A 334 19.73 25.85 -0.31
N GLN A 335 20.71 26.42 -1.02
CA GLN A 335 21.78 25.63 -1.63
C GLN A 335 22.79 25.20 -0.58
N ASP A 336 23.14 23.93 -0.57
CA ASP A 336 24.20 23.38 0.25
C ASP A 336 25.54 23.98 -0.20
N PRO A 337 26.33 24.59 0.71
CA PRO A 337 27.60 25.21 0.34
C PRO A 337 28.64 24.22 -0.18
N ASP A 338 28.54 22.94 0.20
CA ASP A 338 29.51 21.92 -0.18
C ASP A 338 29.14 21.25 -1.51
N SER A 339 27.86 20.95 -1.73
CA SER A 339 27.40 20.23 -2.94
C SER A 339 26.78 21.13 -4.02
N GLY A 340 26.32 22.33 -3.66
CA GLY A 340 25.54 23.21 -4.53
C GLY A 340 24.09 22.73 -4.77
N GLU A 341 23.68 21.61 -4.18
CA GLU A 341 22.33 21.07 -4.31
C GLU A 341 21.35 21.77 -3.36
N ILE A 342 20.05 21.79 -3.70
CA ILE A 342 19.02 22.34 -2.81
C ILE A 342 18.82 21.41 -1.62
N ILE A 343 19.06 21.92 -0.41
CA ILE A 343 18.86 21.22 0.85
C ILE A 343 17.38 20.87 1.03
N ARG A 344 17.12 19.59 1.30
CA ARG A 344 15.79 19.08 1.63
C ARG A 344 15.81 18.43 3.01
N LEU A 345 15.04 18.97 3.94
CA LEU A 345 14.71 18.31 5.20
C LEU A 345 13.66 17.21 4.98
N SER A 346 14.07 16.05 4.47
CA SER A 346 13.19 14.91 4.20
C SER A 346 12.99 14.00 5.41
N ILE A 347 13.96 13.96 6.32
CA ILE A 347 13.98 12.98 7.40
C ILE A 347 13.25 13.53 8.61
N ARG A 348 12.28 12.78 9.11
CA ARG A 348 11.46 13.18 10.27
C ARG A 348 11.85 12.36 11.51
N CYS A 349 11.65 12.91 12.70
CA CYS A 349 11.72 12.09 13.92
C CYS A 349 10.65 10.98 13.88
N LYS A 350 11.08 9.70 14.01
CA LYS A 350 10.19 8.53 14.01
C LYS A 350 9.26 8.52 15.22
N GLU A 351 9.72 9.09 16.32
CA GLU A 351 8.93 9.21 17.53
C GLU A 351 7.94 10.37 17.37
N CYS A 352 8.33 11.66 17.50
CA CYS A 352 7.36 12.76 17.57
C CYS A 352 6.66 13.15 16.26
N HIS A 353 7.25 12.84 15.10
CA HIS A 353 6.80 13.29 13.78
C HIS A 353 6.68 14.82 13.56
N VAL A 354 7.26 15.64 14.43
CA VAL A 354 7.25 17.11 14.32
C VAL A 354 8.56 17.65 13.77
N GLU A 355 9.68 17.12 14.25
CA GLU A 355 11.01 17.60 13.87
C GLU A 355 11.50 17.02 12.54
N TYR A 356 12.23 17.84 11.79
CA TYR A 356 12.78 17.51 10.47
C TYR A 356 14.30 17.72 10.39
N TYR A 357 14.94 16.88 9.59
CA TYR A 357 16.39 16.75 9.50
C TYR A 357 16.80 16.58 8.04
N CYS A 358 17.99 17.10 7.69
CA CYS A 358 18.57 16.93 6.35
C CYS A 358 19.20 15.55 6.14
N SER A 359 19.52 14.82 7.21
CA SER A 359 20.19 13.52 7.15
C SER A 359 19.89 12.67 8.38
N ARG A 360 20.07 11.35 8.25
CA ARG A 360 19.92 10.39 9.35
C ARG A 360 20.89 10.67 10.49
N SER A 361 22.13 11.02 10.16
CA SER A 361 23.15 11.45 11.13
C SER A 361 22.70 12.68 11.92
N CYS A 362 22.07 13.67 11.26
CA CYS A 362 21.50 14.82 11.97
C CYS A 362 20.36 14.43 12.90
N ARG A 363 19.45 13.55 12.48
CA ARG A 363 18.36 13.03 13.34
C ARG A 363 18.91 12.32 14.58
N GLU A 364 19.91 11.46 14.42
CA GLU A 364 20.52 10.70 15.53
C GLU A 364 21.26 11.62 16.51
N THR A 365 22.00 12.60 16.00
CA THR A 365 22.70 13.59 16.83
C THR A 365 21.72 14.49 17.58
N ALA A 366 20.66 14.93 16.91
CA ALA A 366 19.62 15.78 17.49
C ALA A 366 18.72 15.04 18.49
N ARG A 367 18.77 13.69 18.54
CA ARG A 367 17.85 12.87 19.35
C ARG A 367 17.88 13.25 20.82
N GLU A 368 19.05 13.44 21.39
CA GLU A 368 19.17 13.80 22.81
C GLU A 368 18.73 15.25 23.09
N TYR A 369 18.89 16.15 22.11
CA TYR A 369 18.52 17.56 22.27
C TYR A 369 17.00 17.78 22.33
N HIS A 370 16.22 17.12 21.47
CA HIS A 370 14.76 17.26 21.44
C HIS A 370 14.03 16.15 22.22
N LYS A 371 14.74 15.31 22.98
CA LYS A 371 14.17 14.14 23.67
C LYS A 371 13.00 14.49 24.59
N ALA A 372 13.13 15.59 25.35
CA ALA A 372 12.09 16.05 26.25
C ALA A 372 10.81 16.44 25.49
N ASP A 373 10.93 17.27 24.46
CA ASP A 373 9.80 17.68 23.61
C ASP A 373 9.21 16.48 22.85
N CYS A 374 10.07 15.55 22.41
CA CYS A 374 9.66 14.32 21.76
C CYS A 374 8.74 13.47 22.64
N LEU A 375 9.08 13.32 23.92
CA LEU A 375 8.27 12.59 24.91
C LEU A 375 6.93 13.29 25.15
N ILE A 376 6.92 14.61 25.30
CA ILE A 376 5.66 15.38 25.43
C ILE A 376 4.74 15.13 24.23
N ARG A 377 5.28 15.15 23.01
CA ARG A 377 4.51 14.87 21.77
C ARG A 377 4.07 13.41 21.66
N GLN A 378 4.80 12.48 22.25
CA GLN A 378 4.37 11.08 22.36
C GLN A 378 3.17 10.97 23.30
N GLU A 379 3.25 11.55 24.50
CA GLU A 379 2.16 11.58 25.47
C GLU A 379 0.91 12.27 24.90
N GLU A 380 1.03 13.42 24.24
CA GLU A 380 -0.10 14.09 23.59
C GLU A 380 -0.80 13.20 22.54
N ARG A 381 -0.03 12.39 21.79
CA ARG A 381 -0.61 11.47 20.79
C ARG A 381 -1.26 10.26 21.45
N LEU A 382 -0.66 9.71 22.50
CA LEU A 382 -1.28 8.65 23.30
C LEU A 382 -2.59 9.13 23.89
N GLU A 383 -2.61 10.32 24.49
CA GLU A 383 -3.83 10.92 25.05
C GLU A 383 -4.91 11.13 23.96
N ARG A 384 -4.53 11.56 22.75
CA ARG A 384 -5.47 11.65 21.61
C ARG A 384 -5.99 10.27 21.18
N ARG A 385 -5.14 9.24 21.17
CA ARG A 385 -5.55 7.85 20.85
C ARG A 385 -6.51 7.31 21.90
N GLU A 386 -6.22 7.52 23.18
CA GLU A 386 -7.13 7.16 24.28
C GLU A 386 -8.45 7.93 24.22
N LYS A 387 -8.41 9.23 23.93
CA LYS A 387 -9.64 10.01 23.70
C LYS A 387 -10.45 9.46 22.52
N LYS A 388 -9.79 8.95 21.48
CA LYS A 388 -10.44 8.32 20.31
C LYS A 388 -10.98 6.91 20.61
N SER A 389 -10.35 6.15 21.50
CA SER A 389 -10.79 4.80 21.88
C SER A 389 -11.91 4.81 22.92
N LYS A 390 -12.12 5.93 23.64
CA LYS A 390 -13.24 6.07 24.57
C LYS A 390 -14.58 5.79 23.87
N LEU A 391 -15.31 4.83 24.44
CA LEU A 391 -16.63 4.48 24.00
C LEU A 391 -17.63 5.56 24.42
N VAL A 392 -18.42 6.03 23.46
CA VAL A 392 -19.52 6.96 23.66
C VAL A 392 -20.83 6.25 23.39
N THR A 393 -21.86 6.58 24.17
CA THR A 393 -23.18 5.96 24.08
C THR A 393 -24.06 6.71 23.08
N CYS A 394 -24.73 5.98 22.19
CA CYS A 394 -25.74 6.54 21.29
C CYS A 394 -26.94 7.06 22.09
N ASN A 395 -27.30 8.33 21.87
CA ASN A 395 -28.43 8.95 22.57
C ASN A 395 -29.78 8.27 22.27
N ALA A 396 -29.93 7.64 21.09
CA ALA A 396 -31.15 6.95 20.70
C ALA A 396 -31.18 5.49 21.19
N CYS A 397 -30.25 4.66 20.72
CA CYS A 397 -30.29 3.21 20.93
C CYS A 397 -29.43 2.71 22.11
N GLN A 398 -28.73 3.61 22.80
CA GLN A 398 -27.88 3.31 23.96
C GLN A 398 -26.71 2.33 23.71
N LYS A 399 -26.43 1.99 22.43
CA LYS A 399 -25.22 1.23 22.07
C LYS A 399 -23.97 2.07 22.29
N ARG A 400 -22.91 1.43 22.80
CA ARG A 400 -21.59 2.04 22.99
C ARG A 400 -20.73 1.80 21.75
N SER A 401 -20.06 2.83 21.25
CA SER A 401 -19.15 2.73 20.10
C SER A 401 -18.01 3.74 20.22
N SER A 402 -16.90 3.54 19.49
CA SER A 402 -15.77 4.50 19.51
C SER A 402 -16.22 5.87 19.03
N ILE A 403 -15.63 6.95 19.57
CA ILE A 403 -16.00 8.33 19.19
C ILE A 403 -15.84 8.59 17.69
N THR A 404 -14.92 7.88 17.04
CA THR A 404 -14.66 7.97 15.58
C THR A 404 -15.82 7.43 14.75
N LYS A 405 -16.58 6.45 15.25
CA LYS A 405 -17.73 5.85 14.56
C LYS A 405 -19.05 6.57 14.87
N MET A 406 -19.03 7.53 15.78
CA MET A 406 -20.22 8.24 16.24
C MET A 406 -20.39 9.56 15.50
N LYS A 407 -21.60 9.81 14.99
CA LYS A 407 -21.99 11.08 14.39
C LYS A 407 -22.44 12.05 15.47
N LYS A 408 -21.98 13.29 15.44
CA LYS A 408 -22.46 14.36 16.32
C LYS A 408 -23.63 15.10 15.68
N CYS A 409 -24.58 15.57 16.49
CA CYS A 409 -25.61 16.49 16.02
C CYS A 409 -24.95 17.74 15.42
N SER A 410 -25.22 18.04 14.16
CA SER A 410 -24.58 19.15 13.45
C SER A 410 -24.84 20.51 14.09
N ARG A 411 -25.97 20.65 14.81
CA ARG A 411 -26.39 21.89 15.47
C ARG A 411 -25.71 22.09 16.83
N CYS A 412 -25.91 21.17 17.77
CA CYS A 412 -25.41 21.35 19.13
C CYS A 412 -24.03 20.74 19.37
N GLN A 413 -23.57 19.80 18.53
CA GLN A 413 -22.30 19.07 18.67
C GLN A 413 -22.11 18.28 19.99
N ILE A 414 -23.16 18.19 20.82
CA ILE A 414 -23.16 17.48 22.10
C ILE A 414 -23.76 16.08 21.98
N ALA A 415 -24.93 15.93 21.35
CA ALA A 415 -25.57 14.63 21.19
C ALA A 415 -24.83 13.78 20.13
N THR A 416 -24.69 12.49 20.42
CA THR A 416 -23.95 11.52 19.61
C THR A 416 -24.82 10.33 19.21
N TYR A 417 -24.68 9.90 17.95
CA TYR A 417 -25.49 8.86 17.34
C TYR A 417 -24.63 7.87 16.57
N CYS A 418 -24.93 6.58 16.66
CA CYS A 418 -24.20 5.57 15.88
C CYS A 418 -24.60 5.57 14.40
N SER A 419 -25.73 6.17 14.04
CA SER A 419 -26.21 6.26 12.66
C SER A 419 -27.16 7.44 12.44
N VAL A 420 -27.48 7.73 11.19
CA VAL A 420 -28.42 8.81 10.82
C VAL A 420 -29.85 8.43 11.21
N GLU A 421 -30.18 7.14 11.20
CA GLU A 421 -31.47 6.57 11.60
C GLU A 421 -31.69 6.83 13.10
N CYS A 422 -30.71 6.49 13.93
CA CYS A 422 -30.74 6.79 15.36
C CYS A 422 -30.91 8.29 15.64
N GLN A 423 -30.24 9.16 14.88
CA GLN A 423 -30.42 10.61 15.00
C GLN A 423 -31.85 11.05 14.65
N LYS A 424 -32.45 10.49 13.59
CA LYS A 424 -33.82 10.79 13.16
C LYS A 424 -34.86 10.32 14.18
N GLU A 425 -34.67 9.13 14.74
CA GLU A 425 -35.53 8.56 15.79
C GLU A 425 -35.53 9.42 17.05
N ASP A 426 -34.36 9.85 17.52
CA ASP A 426 -34.22 10.70 18.71
C ASP A 426 -34.64 12.15 18.47
N TRP A 427 -34.75 12.60 17.21
CA TRP A 427 -35.00 14.00 16.87
C TRP A 427 -36.27 14.58 17.50
N ALA A 428 -37.35 13.80 17.62
CA ALA A 428 -38.60 14.26 18.22
C ALA A 428 -38.41 14.73 19.67
N TYR A 429 -37.56 14.04 20.43
CA TYR A 429 -37.20 14.40 21.81
C TYR A 429 -36.05 15.41 21.85
N HIS A 430 -34.97 15.15 21.11
CA HIS A 430 -33.78 15.97 21.10
C HIS A 430 -34.05 17.42 20.64
N LYS A 431 -35.01 17.65 19.74
CA LYS A 431 -35.29 18.97 19.15
C LYS A 431 -35.59 20.08 20.17
N SER A 432 -36.22 19.78 21.30
CA SER A 432 -36.45 20.78 22.35
C SER A 432 -35.14 21.17 23.03
N VAL A 433 -34.35 20.18 23.45
CA VAL A 433 -33.06 20.36 24.14
C VAL A 433 -32.00 20.96 23.21
N CYS A 434 -31.99 20.59 21.93
CA CYS A 434 -31.03 21.05 20.92
C CYS A 434 -31.11 22.57 20.67
N LYS A 435 -32.21 23.23 21.04
CA LYS A 435 -32.37 24.68 20.91
C LYS A 435 -31.86 25.46 22.12
N GLU A 436 -31.76 24.80 23.27
CA GLU A 436 -31.38 25.42 24.55
C GLU A 436 -29.86 25.43 24.77
N ILE A 437 -29.16 24.57 24.04
CA ILE A 437 -27.69 24.54 23.89
C ILE A 437 -27.31 25.42 22.70
#